data_AF-A0A8T5L247-F1
#
_entry.id   AF-A0A8T5L247-F1
#
_cell.length_a   1.000
_cell.length_b   1.000
_cell.length_c   1.000
_cell.angle_alpha   90.00
_cell.angle_beta   90.00
_cell.angle_gamma   90.00
#
_symmetry.space_group_name_H-M   'P 1'
#
loop_
_entity.id
_entity.type
_entity.pdbx_description
1 polymer ?
#
loop_
_entity_poly.entity_id
_entity_poly.type
_entity_poly.pdbx_seq_one_letter_code
_entity_poly.pdbx_strand_id
1 'polypeptide(L)'
;MFRKGQTNMIIIVFFIVILLGSGMFLLTLGKSSTQSTQDEYMNIYATNLLTTLVNTDIDEKGSDCEKMSDLIYNTIIRSTCKCSDGNSCSEWLDKKMGMYFSETYNSFKKENLDYHLEADYGGSPLVLHDNPAVKEAGKKRWTAEVNIFKTGGMLSVLNINLIIAQS
;
A
#
# COMPACT_ATOMS: atom_id res chain seq x y z
N MET A 1 41.97 56.28 0.09
CA MET A 1 41.36 55.76 1.34
C MET A 1 40.18 54.79 1.13
N PHE A 2 39.66 54.59 -0.09
CA PHE A 2 38.43 53.81 -0.33
C PHE A 2 38.58 52.28 -0.45
N ARG A 3 39.79 51.72 -0.49
CA ARG A 3 39.99 50.27 -0.71
C ARG A 3 39.62 49.37 0.48
N LYS A 4 39.73 49.84 1.73
CA LYS A 4 39.49 49.00 2.92
C LYS A 4 38.00 48.76 3.23
N GLY A 5 37.12 49.71 2.88
CA GLY A 5 35.67 49.58 3.11
C GLY A 5 35.00 48.60 2.15
N GLN A 6 35.42 48.57 0.88
CA GLN A 6 34.83 47.70 -0.14
C GLN A 6 35.18 46.22 0.09
N THR A 7 36.41 45.90 0.50
CA THR A 7 36.81 44.52 0.79
C THR A 7 36.03 43.93 1.96
N ASN A 8 35.80 44.69 3.03
CA ASN A 8 35.00 44.22 4.16
C ASN A 8 33.52 44.02 3.77
N MET A 9 32.97 44.89 2.93
CA MET A 9 31.59 44.75 2.44
C MET A 9 31.42 43.48 1.59
N ILE A 10 32.38 43.18 0.70
CA ILE A 10 32.36 41.96 -0.13
C ILE A 10 32.43 40.70 0.74
N ILE A 11 33.29 40.68 1.76
CA ILE A 11 33.43 39.53 2.66
C ILE A 11 32.12 39.29 3.43
N ILE A 12 31.49 40.34 3.94
CA ILE A 12 30.22 40.24 4.66
C ILE A 12 29.11 39.70 3.75
N VAL A 13 29.01 40.19 2.51
CA VAL A 13 28.03 39.71 1.52
C VAL A 13 28.27 38.23 1.20
N PHE A 14 29.52 37.82 1.00
CA PHE A 14 29.87 36.41 0.79
C PHE A 14 29.45 35.52 1.97
N PHE A 15 29.67 35.99 3.20
CA PHE A 15 29.29 35.27 4.41
C PHE A 15 27.76 35.08 4.50
N ILE A 16 26.99 36.11 4.15
CA ILE A 16 25.53 36.04 4.11
C ILE A 16 25.05 35.04 3.06
N VAL A 17 25.64 35.04 1.86
CA VAL A 17 25.28 34.09 0.79
C VAL A 17 25.56 32.64 1.21
N ILE A 18 26.69 32.39 1.87
CA ILE A 18 27.04 31.06 2.39
C ILE A 18 26.05 30.62 3.47
N LEU A 19 25.66 31.52 4.38
CA LEU A 19 24.69 31.22 5.43
C LEU A 19 23.28 30.95 4.88
N LEU A 20 22.85 31.70 3.86
CA LEU A 20 21.58 31.45 3.19
C LEU A 20 21.60 30.11 2.42
N GLY A 21 22.71 29.82 1.73
CA GLY A 21 22.90 28.57 1.01
C GLY A 21 22.90 27.34 1.94
N SER A 22 23.63 27.42 3.06
CA SER A 22 23.66 26.33 4.05
C SER A 22 22.32 26.15 4.76
N GLY A 23 21.60 27.25 5.05
CA GLY A 23 20.25 27.21 5.59
C GLY A 23 19.25 26.50 4.67
N MET A 24 19.24 26.84 3.38
CA MET A 24 18.37 26.17 2.39
C MET A 24 18.74 24.70 2.20
N PHE A 25 20.04 24.38 2.22
CA PHE A 25 20.53 23.01 2.12
C PHE A 25 20.06 22.15 3.31
N LEU A 26 20.20 22.64 4.54
CA LEU A 26 19.74 21.95 5.74
C LEU A 26 18.22 21.74 5.75
N LEU A 27 17.44 22.72 5.30
CA LEU A 27 15.99 22.59 5.17
C LEU A 27 15.58 21.53 4.13
N THR A 28 16.35 21.40 3.06
CA THR A 28 16.10 20.40 2.01
C THR A 28 16.39 18.99 2.52
N LEU A 29 17.52 18.80 3.20
CA LEU A 29 17.89 17.51 3.81
C LEU A 29 16.91 17.07 4.90
N GLY A 30 16.42 18.01 5.72
CA GLY A 30 15.42 17.70 6.75
C GLY A 30 14.11 17.20 6.15
N LYS A 31 13.66 17.80 5.04
CA LYS A 31 12.45 17.36 4.32
C LYS A 31 12.62 16.01 3.63
N SER A 32 13.76 15.76 2.98
CA SER A 32 14.00 14.49 2.29
C SER A 32 14.12 13.31 3.26
N SER A 33 14.76 13.52 4.42
CA SER A 33 14.90 12.48 5.44
C SER A 33 13.56 12.11 6.06
N THR A 34 12.75 13.11 6.43
CA THR A 34 11.41 12.86 7.02
C THR A 34 10.43 12.21 6.05
N GLN A 35 10.49 12.58 4.77
CA GLN A 35 9.63 12.00 3.73
C GLN A 35 9.98 10.53 3.45
N SER A 36 11.27 10.19 3.36
CA SER A 36 11.72 8.80 3.15
C SER A 36 11.26 7.88 4.29
N THR A 37 11.36 8.33 5.53
CA THR A 37 10.90 7.56 6.70
C THR A 37 9.38 7.38 6.71
N GLN A 38 8.63 8.39 6.27
CA GLN A 38 7.18 8.30 6.17
C GLN A 38 6.75 7.28 5.10
N ASP A 39 7.41 7.27 3.94
CA ASP A 39 7.10 6.34 2.86
C ASP A 39 7.43 4.89 3.25
N GLU A 40 8.54 4.68 3.95
CA GLU A 40 8.91 3.37 4.50
C GLU A 40 7.89 2.89 5.54
N TYR A 41 7.46 3.77 6.44
CA TYR A 41 6.42 3.45 7.43
C TYR A 41 5.09 3.05 6.77
N MET A 42 4.68 3.78 5.73
CA MET A 42 3.43 3.48 5.01
C MET A 42 3.50 2.16 4.24
N ASN A 43 4.65 1.83 3.64
CA ASN A 43 4.85 0.53 3.00
C ASN A 43 4.79 -0.63 4.01
N ILE A 44 5.39 -0.46 5.20
CA ILE A 44 5.30 -1.45 6.28
C ILE A 44 3.84 -1.60 6.75
N TYR A 45 3.13 -0.49 6.91
CA TYR A 45 1.71 -0.51 7.28
C TYR A 45 0.86 -1.24 6.25
N ALA A 46 1.02 -0.93 4.96
CA ALA A 46 0.31 -1.60 3.87
C ALA A 46 0.61 -3.11 3.84
N THR A 47 1.88 -3.50 4.05
CA THR A 47 2.31 -4.89 4.09
C THR A 47 1.70 -5.64 5.26
N ASN A 48 1.69 -5.03 6.45
CA ASN A 48 1.08 -5.63 7.63
C ASN A 48 -0.43 -5.79 7.44
N LEU A 49 -1.11 -4.77 6.93
CA LEU A 49 -2.55 -4.83 6.66
C LEU A 49 -2.88 -5.97 5.68
N LEU A 50 -2.14 -6.05 4.57
CA LEU A 50 -2.33 -7.09 3.57
C LEU A 50 -2.05 -8.49 4.14
N THR A 51 -0.96 -8.63 4.91
CA THR A 51 -0.60 -9.89 5.56
C THR A 51 -1.66 -10.32 6.58
N THR A 52 -2.20 -9.38 7.36
CA THR A 52 -3.30 -9.65 8.28
C THR A 52 -4.54 -10.10 7.53
N LEU A 53 -4.96 -9.36 6.49
CA LEU A 53 -6.12 -9.69 5.67
C LEU A 53 -6.03 -11.12 5.14
N VAL A 54 -4.90 -11.45 4.50
CA VAL A 54 -4.65 -12.76 3.88
C VAL A 54 -4.70 -13.91 4.89
N ASN A 55 -4.20 -13.68 6.10
CA ASN A 55 -4.16 -14.69 7.16
C ASN A 55 -5.42 -14.70 8.04
N THR A 56 -6.39 -13.84 7.80
CA THR A 56 -7.57 -13.80 8.67
C THR A 56 -8.46 -15.02 8.40
N ASP A 57 -8.84 -15.67 9.50
CA ASP A 57 -9.79 -16.78 9.48
C ASP A 57 -11.21 -16.24 9.20
N ILE A 58 -11.96 -16.98 8.40
CA ILE A 58 -13.28 -16.59 7.90
C ILE A 58 -14.43 -17.24 8.71
N ASP A 59 -14.07 -17.95 9.79
CA ASP A 59 -14.91 -18.75 10.69
C ASP A 59 -15.59 -19.96 10.01
N GLU A 60 -15.01 -20.43 8.90
CA GLU A 60 -15.53 -21.49 8.05
C GLU A 60 -14.66 -22.77 8.16
N LYS A 61 -14.48 -23.26 9.39
CA LYS A 61 -13.57 -24.38 9.71
C LYS A 61 -13.90 -25.64 8.91
N GLY A 62 -12.89 -26.20 8.24
CA GLY A 62 -13.04 -27.44 7.47
C GLY A 62 -13.69 -27.27 6.08
N SER A 63 -13.83 -26.03 5.60
CA SER A 63 -14.27 -25.73 4.24
C SER A 63 -13.10 -25.25 3.36
N ASP A 64 -13.35 -25.15 2.06
CA ASP A 64 -12.43 -24.50 1.11
C ASP A 64 -12.26 -22.98 1.37
N CYS A 65 -12.92 -22.40 2.37
CA CYS A 65 -12.97 -20.98 2.67
C CYS A 65 -12.49 -20.64 4.09
N GLU A 66 -11.70 -21.51 4.73
CA GLU A 66 -11.30 -21.33 6.13
C GLU A 66 -10.53 -20.03 6.37
N LYS A 67 -9.66 -19.65 5.43
CA LYS A 67 -8.89 -18.39 5.45
C LYS A 67 -9.23 -17.50 4.26
N MET A 68 -8.97 -16.20 4.40
CA MET A 68 -9.09 -15.23 3.30
C MET A 68 -8.20 -15.60 2.11
N SER A 69 -6.97 -16.06 2.37
CA SER A 69 -6.08 -16.62 1.35
C SER A 69 -6.74 -17.76 0.57
N ASP A 70 -7.41 -18.67 1.27
CA ASP A 70 -8.09 -19.83 0.68
C ASP A 70 -9.28 -19.40 -0.17
N LEU A 71 -10.07 -18.45 0.34
CA LEU A 71 -11.22 -17.90 -0.34
C LEU A 71 -10.83 -17.19 -1.65
N ILE A 72 -9.79 -16.34 -1.62
CA ILE A 72 -9.27 -15.65 -2.81
C ILE A 72 -8.71 -16.66 -3.80
N TYR A 73 -7.85 -17.58 -3.34
CA TYR A 73 -7.26 -18.62 -4.16
C TYR A 73 -8.31 -19.46 -4.88
N ASN A 74 -9.30 -19.95 -4.13
CA ASN A 74 -10.32 -20.83 -4.68
C ASN A 74 -11.31 -20.07 -5.58
N THR A 75 -11.54 -18.78 -5.35
CA THR A 75 -12.33 -17.95 -6.27
C THR A 75 -11.65 -17.82 -7.64
N ILE A 76 -10.32 -17.68 -7.67
CA ILE A 76 -9.56 -17.55 -8.92
C ILE A 76 -9.42 -18.90 -9.64
N ILE A 77 -9.16 -19.97 -8.90
CA ILE A 77 -8.75 -21.26 -9.50
C ILE A 77 -9.91 -22.24 -9.64
N ARG A 78 -10.91 -22.20 -8.76
CA ARG A 78 -12.00 -23.18 -8.69
C ARG A 78 -13.33 -22.48 -8.96
N SER A 79 -13.75 -22.48 -10.22
CA SER A 79 -15.03 -21.89 -10.66
C SER A 79 -16.27 -22.45 -9.96
N THR A 80 -16.21 -23.65 -9.38
CA THR A 80 -17.31 -24.29 -8.64
C THR A 80 -17.10 -24.30 -7.12
N CYS A 81 -16.21 -23.47 -6.59
CA CYS A 81 -15.95 -23.38 -5.16
C CYS A 81 -17.21 -22.93 -4.40
N LYS A 82 -17.49 -23.63 -3.29
CA LYS A 82 -18.57 -23.31 -2.36
C LYS A 82 -18.05 -23.34 -0.93
N CYS A 83 -18.50 -22.39 -0.12
CA CYS A 83 -18.24 -22.39 1.33
C CYS A 83 -19.39 -23.11 2.07
N SER A 84 -19.32 -23.24 3.40
CA SER A 84 -20.21 -24.13 4.18
C SER A 84 -21.70 -23.78 4.05
N ASP A 85 -22.01 -22.52 3.77
CA ASP A 85 -23.38 -22.03 3.55
C ASP A 85 -23.95 -22.35 2.14
N GLY A 86 -23.19 -23.03 1.28
CA GLY A 86 -23.62 -23.38 -0.08
C GLY A 86 -23.54 -22.23 -1.11
N ASN A 87 -23.26 -21.01 -0.65
CA ASN A 87 -22.93 -19.85 -1.48
C ASN A 87 -21.61 -20.05 -2.22
N SER A 88 -21.48 -19.37 -3.37
CA SER A 88 -20.25 -19.39 -4.13
C SER A 88 -19.13 -18.66 -3.39
N CYS A 89 -17.88 -19.05 -3.66
CA CYS A 89 -16.71 -18.39 -3.07
C CYS A 89 -16.60 -16.91 -3.50
N SER A 90 -17.08 -16.56 -4.69
CA SER A 90 -17.17 -15.16 -5.14
C SER A 90 -18.11 -14.33 -4.27
N GLU A 91 -19.31 -14.82 -3.97
CA GLU A 91 -20.28 -14.10 -3.12
C GLU A 91 -19.75 -13.92 -1.70
N TRP A 92 -19.08 -14.94 -1.17
CA TRP A 92 -18.44 -14.87 0.14
C TRP A 92 -17.27 -13.89 0.16
N LEU A 93 -16.48 -13.86 -0.91
CA LEU A 93 -15.38 -12.93 -1.07
C LEU A 93 -15.88 -11.50 -1.06
N ASP A 94 -16.86 -11.16 -1.90
CA ASP A 94 -17.46 -9.82 -1.94
C ASP A 94 -18.03 -9.41 -0.58
N LYS A 95 -18.73 -10.33 0.10
CA LYS A 95 -19.32 -10.09 1.42
C LYS A 95 -18.24 -9.82 2.48
N LYS A 96 -17.20 -10.66 2.57
CA LYS A 96 -16.14 -10.51 3.59
C LYS A 96 -15.27 -9.30 3.29
N MET A 97 -14.91 -9.08 2.02
CA MET A 97 -14.20 -7.88 1.60
C MET A 97 -15.00 -6.64 1.96
N GLY A 98 -16.31 -6.62 1.69
CA GLY A 98 -17.20 -5.55 2.13
C GLY A 98 -17.13 -5.29 3.64
N MET A 99 -17.06 -6.33 4.48
CA MET A 99 -16.91 -6.18 5.94
C MET A 99 -15.54 -5.63 6.34
N TYR A 100 -14.43 -6.29 5.94
CA TYR A 100 -13.08 -5.83 6.27
C TYR A 100 -12.84 -4.40 5.80
N PHE A 101 -13.34 -4.09 4.61
CA PHE A 101 -13.20 -2.77 4.06
C PHE A 101 -14.18 -1.79 4.67
N SER A 102 -15.41 -2.09 5.05
CA SER A 102 -16.29 -1.07 5.64
C SER A 102 -15.69 -0.40 6.89
N GLU A 103 -15.04 -1.16 7.77
CA GLU A 103 -14.38 -0.62 8.97
C GLU A 103 -13.02 0.02 8.65
N THR A 104 -12.23 -0.62 7.80
CA THR A 104 -10.88 -0.13 7.43
C THR A 104 -10.94 1.08 6.49
N TYR A 105 -11.89 1.10 5.55
CA TYR A 105 -12.21 2.20 4.63
C TYR A 105 -12.57 3.48 5.38
N ASN A 106 -13.33 3.38 6.47
CA ASN A 106 -13.65 4.55 7.28
C ASN A 106 -12.40 5.17 7.92
N SER A 107 -11.37 4.36 8.20
CA SER A 107 -10.07 4.84 8.68
C SER A 107 -9.27 5.47 7.54
N PHE A 108 -9.22 4.84 6.37
CA PHE A 108 -8.55 5.39 5.19
C PHE A 108 -9.14 6.71 4.69
N LYS A 109 -10.47 6.81 4.69
CA LYS A 109 -11.19 8.02 4.28
C LYS A 109 -10.88 9.21 5.19
N LYS A 110 -10.63 8.99 6.49
CA LYS A 110 -10.23 10.06 7.41
C LYS A 110 -8.84 10.61 7.10
N GLU A 111 -7.96 9.79 6.55
CA GLU A 111 -6.58 10.14 6.19
C GLU A 111 -6.44 10.59 4.72
N ASN A 112 -7.56 10.74 3.99
CA ASN A 112 -7.58 10.99 2.53
C ASN A 112 -6.74 9.96 1.74
N LEU A 113 -6.90 8.69 2.09
CA LEU A 113 -6.25 7.58 1.42
C LEU A 113 -7.27 6.81 0.59
N ASP A 114 -6.93 6.58 -0.68
CA ASP A 114 -7.60 5.70 -1.61
C ASP A 114 -6.80 4.41 -1.79
N TYR A 115 -7.44 3.29 -2.12
CA TYR A 115 -6.71 2.03 -2.35
C TYR A 115 -7.32 1.17 -3.47
N HIS A 116 -6.47 0.33 -4.07
CA HIS A 116 -6.80 -0.64 -5.10
C HIS A 116 -6.19 -1.97 -4.68
N LEU A 117 -6.98 -3.05 -4.76
CA LEU A 117 -6.55 -4.38 -4.36
C LEU A 117 -6.84 -5.37 -5.47
N GLU A 118 -5.82 -6.10 -5.87
CA GLU A 118 -5.91 -7.13 -6.89
C GLU A 118 -5.17 -8.40 -6.46
N ALA A 119 -5.61 -9.53 -6.99
CA ALA A 119 -4.98 -10.83 -6.78
C ALA A 119 -4.73 -11.51 -8.13
N ASP A 120 -3.53 -12.01 -8.35
CA ASP A 120 -3.10 -12.65 -9.59
C ASP A 120 -2.55 -14.07 -9.35
N TYR A 121 -2.92 -14.96 -10.26
CA TYR A 121 -2.45 -16.34 -10.33
C TYR A 121 -1.89 -16.62 -11.74
N GLY A 122 -0.82 -15.91 -12.11
CA GLY A 122 -0.12 -16.10 -13.39
C GLY A 122 -1.02 -15.85 -14.61
N GLY A 123 -2.00 -14.96 -14.49
CA GLY A 123 -3.08 -14.78 -15.46
C GLY A 123 -3.65 -13.35 -15.46
N SER A 124 -4.97 -13.23 -15.62
CA SER A 124 -5.65 -11.94 -15.49
C SER A 124 -5.94 -11.66 -14.01
N PRO A 125 -5.54 -10.49 -13.47
CA PRO A 125 -5.76 -10.18 -12.07
C PRO A 125 -7.26 -10.11 -11.74
N LEU A 126 -7.65 -10.77 -10.66
CA LEU A 126 -8.95 -10.60 -10.02
C LEU A 126 -8.91 -9.31 -9.20
N VAL A 127 -9.68 -8.30 -9.62
CA VAL A 127 -9.80 -7.05 -8.87
C VAL A 127 -10.74 -7.25 -7.70
N LEU A 128 -10.19 -7.20 -6.49
CA LEU A 128 -10.92 -7.39 -5.23
C LEU A 128 -11.54 -6.08 -4.73
N HIS A 129 -10.91 -4.95 -5.06
CA HIS A 129 -11.47 -3.62 -4.87
C HIS A 129 -10.88 -2.66 -5.90
N ASP A 130 -11.76 -1.97 -6.65
CA ASP A 130 -11.32 -0.97 -7.61
C ASP A 130 -11.64 0.45 -7.14
N ASN A 131 -10.60 1.27 -7.04
CA ASN A 131 -10.74 2.72 -6.93
C ASN A 131 -9.93 3.37 -8.06
N PRO A 132 -10.59 3.93 -9.09
CA PRO A 132 -9.90 4.50 -10.24
C PRO A 132 -9.03 5.71 -9.87
N ALA A 133 -9.33 6.42 -8.78
CA ALA A 133 -8.50 7.54 -8.31
C ALA A 133 -7.07 7.09 -7.97
N VAL A 134 -6.90 5.85 -7.52
CA VAL A 134 -5.58 5.26 -7.20
C VAL A 134 -4.77 5.01 -8.45
N LYS A 135 -5.43 4.63 -9.56
CA LYS A 135 -4.79 4.37 -10.86
C LYS A 135 -4.23 5.67 -11.46
N GLU A 136 -4.89 6.80 -11.20
CA GLU A 136 -4.54 8.14 -11.69
C GLU A 136 -3.64 8.93 -10.72
N ALA A 137 -3.51 8.50 -9.46
CA ALA A 137 -2.71 9.19 -8.46
C ALA A 137 -1.20 9.14 -8.75
N GLY A 138 -0.68 10.21 -9.36
CA GLY A 138 0.74 10.36 -9.71
C GLY A 138 1.66 10.88 -8.60
N LYS A 139 1.19 11.08 -7.36
CA LYS A 139 1.94 11.88 -6.35
C LYS A 139 2.47 11.13 -5.13
N LYS A 140 1.75 10.16 -4.57
CA LYS A 140 2.26 9.24 -3.53
C LYS A 140 1.53 7.91 -3.63
N ARG A 141 2.28 6.84 -3.84
CA ARG A 141 1.78 5.48 -3.98
C ARG A 141 2.60 4.56 -3.09
N TRP A 142 1.92 3.77 -2.28
CA TRP A 142 2.51 2.74 -1.46
C TRP A 142 1.98 1.40 -1.93
N THR A 143 2.87 0.44 -2.07
CA THR A 143 2.55 -0.88 -2.63
C THR A 143 2.96 -1.95 -1.65
N ALA A 144 2.08 -2.89 -1.40
CA ALA A 144 2.37 -4.11 -0.66
C ALA A 144 2.04 -5.31 -1.54
N GLU A 145 2.95 -6.27 -1.54
CA GLU A 145 2.80 -7.54 -2.25
C GLU A 145 2.95 -8.67 -1.24
N VAL A 146 2.00 -9.62 -1.25
CA VAL A 146 2.08 -10.84 -0.46
C VAL A 146 1.90 -12.04 -1.37
N ASN A 147 2.86 -12.96 -1.28
CA ASN A 147 2.85 -14.19 -2.05
C ASN A 147 2.40 -15.35 -1.17
N ILE A 148 1.29 -15.97 -1.56
CA ILE A 148 0.70 -17.09 -0.85
C ILE A 148 1.09 -18.36 -1.59
N PHE A 149 1.78 -19.24 -0.86
CA PHE A 149 2.14 -20.56 -1.33
C PHE A 149 1.07 -21.55 -0.86
N LYS A 150 0.28 -22.06 -1.79
CA LYS A 150 -0.63 -23.18 -1.53
C LYS A 150 0.04 -24.48 -1.94
N THR A 151 0.30 -25.35 -0.96
CA THR A 151 0.78 -26.71 -1.17
C THR A 151 -0.40 -27.65 -1.45
N GLY A 152 -0.69 -27.83 -2.74
CA GLY A 152 -1.48 -28.96 -3.27
C GLY A 152 -0.63 -29.78 -4.24
N GLY A 153 -1.25 -30.65 -5.05
CA GLY A 153 -0.55 -31.48 -6.06
C GLY A 153 0.31 -30.70 -7.08
N MET A 154 0.17 -29.37 -7.14
CA MET A 154 1.10 -28.44 -7.79
C MET A 154 1.35 -27.24 -6.86
N LEU A 155 2.60 -26.81 -6.74
CA LEU A 155 2.97 -25.61 -6.00
C LEU A 155 2.43 -24.39 -6.76
N SER A 156 1.50 -23.69 -6.13
CA SER A 156 0.73 -22.61 -6.74
C SER A 156 1.05 -21.32 -5.99
N VAL A 157 1.46 -20.27 -6.72
CA VAL A 157 1.81 -18.95 -6.15
C VAL A 157 0.69 -17.97 -6.50
N LEU A 158 0.01 -17.48 -5.47
CA LEU A 158 -0.98 -16.41 -5.57
C LEU A 158 -0.33 -15.12 -5.10
N ASN A 159 -0.23 -14.13 -6.00
CA ASN A 159 0.30 -12.81 -5.68
C ASN A 159 -0.88 -11.89 -5.37
N ILE A 160 -0.84 -11.20 -4.24
CA ILE A 160 -1.86 -10.20 -3.90
C ILE A 160 -1.17 -8.86 -3.77
N ASN A 161 -1.68 -7.86 -4.50
CA ASN A 161 -1.13 -6.51 -4.56
C ASN A 161 -2.12 -5.51 -3.99
N LEU A 162 -1.72 -4.83 -2.92
CA LEU A 162 -2.41 -3.68 -2.36
C LEU A 162 -1.67 -2.40 -2.78
N ILE A 163 -2.40 -1.49 -3.42
CA ILE A 163 -1.91 -0.17 -3.81
C ILE A 163 -2.70 0.86 -3.02
N ILE A 164 -2.03 1.70 -2.25
CA ILE A 164 -2.62 2.82 -1.52
C ILE A 164 -2.10 4.11 -2.12
N ALA A 165 -2.97 5.08 -2.35
CA ALA A 165 -2.63 6.41 -2.82
C ALA A 165 -3.27 7.48 -1.95
N GLN A 166 -2.64 8.64 -1.89
CA GLN A 166 -3.21 9.82 -1.24
C GLN A 166 -3.93 10.68 -2.29
N SER A 167 -5.21 11.01 -2.06
CA SER A 167 -6.00 11.93 -2.90
C SER A 167 -5.72 13.41 -2.64
#